data_AF-A0A4Y9MCG1-F1
#
_entry.id   AF-A0A4Y9MCG1-F1
#
_cell.length_a   1.000
_cell.length_b   1.000
_cell.length_c   1.000
_cell.angle_alpha   90.00
_cell.angle_beta   90.00
_cell.angle_gamma   90.00
#
_symmetry.space_group_name_H-M   'P 1'
#
loop_
_entity.id
_entity.type
_entity.pdbx_description
1 polymer ?
#
loop_
_entity_poly.entity_id
_entity_poly.type
_entity_poly.pdbx_seq_one_letter_code
_entity_poly.pdbx_strand_id
1 'polypeptide(L)' 'MTDEMTIQVDGDEYVVSPEGEGLRVGRRVGGELSWLESVDGSLLNEQARTALSNGDTSDASLLQAVRGVVQAEVERGA' A
#
# COMPACT_ATOMS: atom_id res chain seq x y z
N MET A 1 14.93 8.48 -5.11
CA MET A 1 14.83 7.48 -4.03
C MET A 1 13.36 7.29 -3.80
N THR A 2 12.85 6.08 -3.94
CA THR A 2 11.45 5.79 -3.65
C THR A 2 11.36 5.53 -2.15
N ASP A 3 10.56 6.31 -1.42
CA ASP A 3 10.39 6.15 0.03
C ASP A 3 9.51 4.91 0.29
N GLU A 4 10.14 3.75 0.43
CA GLU A 4 9.48 2.54 0.88
C GLU A 4 9.17 2.66 2.37
N MET A 5 7.90 2.48 2.71
CA MET A 5 7.42 2.59 4.08
C MET A 5 6.69 1.31 4.48
N THR A 6 6.84 0.94 5.75
CA THR A 6 6.22 -0.27 6.29
C THR A 6 4.92 0.12 6.99
N ILE A 7 3.83 -0.55 6.64
CA ILE A 7 2.48 -0.29 7.13
C ILE A 7 1.86 -1.57 7.69
N GLN A 8 1.12 -1.44 8.79
CA GLN A 8 0.45 -2.55 9.46
C GLN A 8 -1.04 -2.52 9.12
N VAL A 9 -1.55 -3.59 8.50
CA VAL A 9 -2.96 -3.70 8.11
C VAL A 9 -3.48 -5.04 8.62
N ASP A 10 -4.51 -5.00 9.47
CA ASP A 10 -5.17 -6.19 10.02
C ASP A 10 -4.24 -7.18 10.75
N GLY A 11 -3.10 -6.70 11.25
CA GLY A 11 -2.09 -7.50 11.94
C GLY A 11 -1.01 -8.10 11.03
N ASP A 12 -1.10 -7.86 9.73
CA ASP A 12 -0.08 -8.20 8.74
C ASP A 12 0.77 -6.97 8.36
N GLU A 13 2.06 -7.22 8.12
CA GLU A 13 3.01 -6.20 7.65
C GLU A 13 3.05 -6.14 6.12
N TYR A 14 2.86 -4.94 5.59
CA TYR A 14 2.99 -4.62 4.18
C TYR A 14 4.03 -3.52 3.96
N VAL A 15 4.58 -3.48 2.75
CA VAL A 15 5.44 -2.40 2.27
C VAL A 15 4.64 -1.61 1.27
N VAL A 16 4.62 -0.29 1.42
CA VAL A 16 4.07 0.60 0.41
C VAL A 16 5.15 1.54 -0.11
N SER A 17 5.04 1.89 -1.38
CA SER A 17 6.02 2.71 -2.06
C SER A 17 5.30 3.64 -3.02
N PRO A 18 5.54 4.97 -2.98
CA PRO A 18 4.96 5.89 -3.93
C PRO A 18 5.36 5.52 -5.36
N GLU A 19 4.38 5.43 -6.26
CA GLU A 19 4.59 5.11 -7.67
C GLU A 19 3.82 6.08 -8.55
N GLY A 20 4.53 7.06 -9.14
CA GLY A 20 3.90 8.14 -9.89
C GLY A 20 2.96 8.95 -9.00
N GLU A 21 1.68 9.03 -9.36
CA GLU A 21 0.62 9.66 -8.54
C GLU A 21 -0.06 8.67 -7.57
N GLY A 22 0.29 7.39 -7.67
CA GLY A 22 -0.31 6.29 -6.92
C GLY A 22 0.66 5.65 -5.94
N LEU A 23 0.37 4.41 -5.57
CA LEU A 23 1.21 3.62 -4.69
C LEU A 23 1.32 2.18 -5.17
N ARG A 24 2.43 1.54 -4.84
CA ARG A 24 2.60 0.10 -4.97
C ARG A 24 2.59 -0.54 -3.59
N VAL A 25 1.87 -1.65 -3.46
CA VAL A 25 1.81 -2.47 -2.25
C VAL A 25 2.63 -3.74 -2.47
N GLY A 26 3.42 -4.10 -1.48
CA GLY A 26 4.20 -5.32 -1.43
C GLY A 26 4.15 -5.97 -0.05
N ARG A 27 4.69 -7.17 0.04
CA ARG A 27 4.83 -7.94 1.29
C ARG A 27 6.23 -8.53 1.37
N ARG A 28 6.79 -8.57 2.59
CA ARG A 28 8.05 -9.28 2.84
C ARG A 28 7.74 -10.76 3.13
N VAL A 29 8.28 -11.65 2.31
CA VAL A 29 8.18 -13.11 2.47
C VAL A 29 9.59 -13.67 2.53
N GLY A 30 9.95 -14.31 3.66
CA GLY A 30 11.29 -14.86 3.85
C GLY A 30 12.42 -13.81 3.82
N GLY A 31 12.10 -12.54 4.13
CA GLY A 31 13.04 -11.41 4.06
C GLY A 31 13.15 -10.77 2.68
N GLU A 32 12.49 -11.31 1.66
CA GLU A 32 12.44 -10.74 0.31
C GLU A 32 11.15 -9.96 0.09
N LEU A 33 11.25 -8.79 -0.53
CA LEU A 33 10.09 -7.97 -0.87
C LEU A 33 9.48 -8.45 -2.19
N SER A 34 8.23 -8.89 -2.13
CA SER A 34 7.40 -9.21 -3.30
C SER A 34 6.33 -8.14 -3.47
N TRP A 35 6.23 -7.58 -4.68
CA TRP A 35 5.20 -6.60 -5.01
C TRP A 35 3.90 -7.31 -5.38
N LEU A 36 2.78 -6.87 -4.78
CA LEU A 36 1.45 -7.42 -4.98
C LEU A 36 0.76 -6.69 -6.14
N GLU A 37 0.45 -5.40 -5.95
CA GLU A 37 -0.28 -4.60 -6.94
C GLU A 37 0.12 -3.12 -6.85
N SER A 38 -0.03 -2.42 -7.97
CA SER A 38 0.05 -0.96 -8.05
C SER A 38 -1.36 -0.37 -8.15
N VAL A 39 -1.65 0.62 -7.31
CA VAL A 39 -2.89 1.41 -7.34
C VAL A 39 -2.61 2.74 -8.00
N ASP A 40 -3.40 3.05 -9.03
CA ASP A 40 -3.34 4.35 -9.69
C ASP A 40 -3.80 5.47 -8.74
N GLY A 41 -3.12 6.62 -8.79
CA GLY A 41 -3.42 7.77 -7.94
C GLY A 41 -4.84 8.31 -8.09
N SER A 42 -5.47 8.11 -9.25
CA SER A 42 -6.87 8.47 -9.50
C SER A 42 -7.88 7.63 -8.69
N LEU A 43 -7.47 6.44 -8.23
CA LEU A 43 -8.27 5.56 -7.36
C LEU A 43 -8.09 5.90 -5.87
N LEU A 44 -7.07 6.71 -5.54
CA LEU A 44 -6.81 7.17 -4.19
C LEU A 44 -7.57 8.46 -3.91
N ASN A 45 -8.17 8.55 -2.73
CA ASN A 45 -8.70 9.82 -2.26
C ASN A 45 -7.54 10.80 -1.95
N GLU A 46 -7.84 12.09 -1.84
CA GLU A 46 -6.83 13.12 -1.55
C GLU A 46 -6.08 12.84 -0.24
N GLN A 47 -6.79 12.40 0.80
CA GLN A 47 -6.20 12.12 2.10
C GLN A 47 -5.18 10.99 2.06
N ALA A 48 -5.45 9.90 1.34
CA ALA A 48 -4.53 8.79 1.15
C ALA A 48 -3.28 9.22 0.38
N ARG A 49 -3.44 10.06 -0.65
CA ARG A 49 -2.29 10.62 -1.39
C ARG A 49 -1.44 11.53 -0.52
N THR A 50 -2.06 12.38 0.31
CA THR A 50 -1.35 13.22 1.28
C THR A 50 -0.62 12.38 2.32
N ALA A 51 -1.27 11.36 2.88
CA ALA A 51 -0.67 10.46 3.85
C ALA A 51 0.53 9.71 3.25
N LEU A 52 0.39 9.17 2.03
CA LEU A 52 1.47 8.54 1.28
C LEU A 52 2.65 9.50 1.06
N SER A 53 2.37 10.74 0.63
CA SER A 53 3.41 11.75 0.40
C SER A 53 4.12 12.18 1.68
N ASN A 54 3.44 12.12 2.83
CA ASN A 54 3.99 12.50 4.13
C ASN A 54 4.64 11.33 4.89
N GLY A 55 4.46 10.10 4.42
CA GLY A 55 4.86 8.90 5.15
C GLY A 55 4.00 8.60 6.38
N ASP A 56 2.75 9.08 6.41
CA ASP A 56 1.82 8.80 7.51
C ASP A 56 1.17 7.42 7.33
N THR A 57 1.90 6.37 7.72
CA THR A 57 1.43 4.98 7.66
C THR A 57 0.32 4.66 8.65
N SER A 58 -0.06 5.60 9.51
CA SER A 58 -1.15 5.43 10.47
C SER A 58 -2.48 6.05 10.00
N ASP A 59 -2.47 6.81 8.89
CA ASP A 59 -3.67 7.43 8.34
C ASP A 59 -4.69 6.38 7.89
N ALA A 60 -5.95 6.59 8.29
CA ALA A 60 -7.03 5.65 8.02
C ALA A 60 -7.35 5.51 6.52
N SER A 61 -7.20 6.57 5.73
CA SER A 61 -7.44 6.51 4.28
C SER A 61 -6.35 5.72 3.57
N LEU A 62 -5.09 5.89 3.97
CA LEU A 62 -3.99 5.07 3.45
C LEU A 62 -4.16 3.59 3.83
N LEU A 63 -4.49 3.31 5.09
CA LEU A 63 -4.77 1.95 5.57
C LEU A 63 -5.92 1.30 4.78
N GLN A 64 -6.99 2.04 4.50
CA GLN A 64 -8.11 1.55 3.72
C GLN A 64 -7.72 1.24 2.27
N ALA A 65 -6.90 2.10 1.64
CA ALA A 65 -6.42 1.87 0.28
C ALA A 65 -5.60 0.56 0.18
N VAL A 66 -4.69 0.35 1.15
CA VAL A 66 -3.88 -0.88 1.21
C VAL A 66 -4.76 -2.10 1.48
N ARG A 67 -5.75 -2.01 2.38
CA ARG A 67 -6.69 -3.10 2.63
C ARG A 67 -7.46 -3.50 1.36
N GLY A 68 -7.87 -2.53 0.54
CA GLY A 68 -8.53 -2.79 -0.74
C GLY A 68 -7.68 -3.62 -1.70
N VAL A 69 -6.37 -3.33 -1.78
CA VAL A 69 -5.41 -4.12 -2.58
C VAL A 69 -5.29 -5.54 -2.06
N VAL A 70 -5.10 -5.70 -0.74
CA VAL A 70 -4.97 -7.03 -0.13
C VAL A 70 -6.21 -7.88 -0.38
N GLN A 71 -7.40 -7.28 -0.29
CA GLN A 71 -8.65 -7.98 -0.59
C GLN A 71 -8.75 -8.40 -2.06
N ALA A 72 -8.39 -7.51 -2.99
CA ALA A 72 -8.38 -7.81 -4.41
C ALA A 72 -7.42 -8.96 -4.76
N GLU A 73 -6.25 -9.01 -4.13
CA GLU A 73 -5.29 -10.11 -4.32
C GLU A 73 -5.82 -11.46 -3.81
N VAL A 74 -6.50 -11.48 -2.67
CA VAL A 74 -7.15 -12.70 -2.14
C VAL A 74 -8.23 -13.19 -3.09
N GLU A 75 -9.04 -12.29 -3.66
CA GLU A 75 -10.08 -12.64 -4.62
C GLU A 75 -9.51 -13.18 -5.94
N ARG A 76 -8.32 -12.73 -6.36
CA ARG A 76 -7.63 -13.22 -7.57
C ARG A 76 -6.90 -14.55 -7.37
N GLY A 77 -6.50 -14.86 -6.14
CA GLY A 77 -5.79 -16.10 -5.79
C GLY A 77 -6.69 -17.30 -5.48
N ALA A 78 -8.02 -17.14 -5.52
CA ALA A 78 -9.03 -18.16 -5.21
C ALA A 78 -9.53 -18.95 -6.43
#